data_AF-A0A3R9WSI5-F1
#
_entry.id   AF-A0A3R9WSI5-F1
#
_cell.length_a   1.000
_cell.length_b   1.000
_cell.length_c   1.000
_cell.angle_alpha   90.00
_cell.angle_beta   90.00
_cell.angle_gamma   90.00
#
_symmetry.space_group_name_H-M   'P 1'
#
loop_
_entity.id
_entity.type
_entity.pdbx_description
1 polymer ?
#
loop_
_entity_poly.entity_id
_entity_poly.type
_entity_poly.pdbx_seq_one_letter_code
_entity_poly.pdbx_strand_id
1 'polypeptide(L)'
;MLKISEYAQAKEQNYTDTQIAKAAGITIKKLEQLKSSWGIEMKKPDTTPIQITKEDYLREKKNNLTDHQICKKFDMGASTLVKKKKIWNVYKPDAWKSEVKKKEAKKPMPEHKENYEAEKDKTADTAPNITDEVRKADDLKQELEEWKSRALAAEEKAERQSKIDRDNGKAKTKVSDLENTLSQTKGKLHQLRNDYQIIKDRAEKAESELADMDDARNSTLLQKHVSQLTIMLHEAHKVNQ
;
A
#
# COMPACT_ATOMS: atom_id res chain seq x y z
N MET A 1 9.07 -7.28 30.13
CA MET A 1 9.14 -6.04 29.31
C MET A 1 9.47 -6.51 27.89
N LEU A 2 8.64 -6.20 26.89
CA LEU A 2 8.81 -6.71 25.52
C LEU A 2 10.15 -6.21 24.94
N LYS A 3 10.95 -7.12 24.37
CA LYS A 3 12.23 -6.79 23.72
C LYS A 3 12.05 -6.61 22.20
N ILE A 4 12.97 -5.87 21.57
CA ILE A 4 12.98 -5.65 20.11
C ILE A 4 13.06 -6.98 19.33
N SER A 5 13.79 -7.97 19.85
CA SER A 5 13.94 -9.30 19.26
C SER A 5 12.63 -10.10 19.28
N GLU A 6 11.88 -10.03 20.37
CA GLU A 6 10.58 -10.70 20.53
C GLU A 6 9.54 -10.08 19.59
N TYR A 7 9.56 -8.75 19.46
CA TYR A 7 8.73 -8.04 18.49
C TYR A 7 9.05 -8.42 17.04
N ALA A 8 10.34 -8.51 16.68
CA ALA A 8 10.77 -8.90 15.34
C ALA A 8 10.34 -10.35 15.00
N GLN A 9 10.51 -11.28 15.94
CA GLN A 9 10.10 -12.68 15.77
C GLN A 9 8.58 -12.83 15.64
N ALA A 10 7.80 -12.08 16.43
CA ALA A 10 6.35 -12.08 16.29
C ALA A 10 5.89 -11.46 14.95
N LYS A 11 6.61 -10.45 14.45
CA LYS A 11 6.36 -9.90 13.12
C LYS A 11 6.69 -10.87 11.99
N GLU A 12 7.75 -11.64 12.13
CA GLU A 12 8.11 -12.71 11.18
C GLU A 12 7.03 -13.81 11.14
N GLN A 13 6.37 -14.06 12.26
CA GLN A 13 5.22 -14.96 12.37
C GLN A 13 3.87 -14.31 11.97
N ASN A 14 3.88 -13.15 11.29
CA ASN A 14 2.70 -12.42 10.83
C ASN A 14 1.71 -11.98 11.93
N TYR A 15 2.16 -11.82 13.18
CA TYR A 15 1.29 -11.24 14.22
C TYR A 15 1.06 -9.74 13.97
N THR A 16 -0.18 -9.32 14.17
CA THR A 16 -0.57 -7.91 14.17
C THR A 16 -0.07 -7.22 15.44
N ASP A 17 0.16 -5.90 15.39
CA ASP A 17 0.62 -5.12 16.55
C ASP A 17 -0.34 -5.27 17.74
N THR A 18 -1.64 -5.40 17.45
CA THR A 18 -2.69 -5.66 18.44
C THR A 18 -2.50 -7.01 19.14
N GLN A 19 -2.17 -8.07 18.39
CA GLN A 19 -1.91 -9.40 18.96
C GLN A 19 -0.61 -9.44 19.75
N ILE A 20 0.44 -8.77 19.26
CA ILE A 20 1.73 -8.67 19.96
C ILE A 20 1.57 -7.93 21.29
N ALA A 21 0.86 -6.80 21.28
CA ALA A 21 0.56 -6.03 22.48
C ALA A 21 -0.21 -6.88 23.51
N LYS A 22 -1.24 -7.61 23.05
CA LYS A 22 -2.04 -8.49 23.91
C LYS A 22 -1.22 -9.65 24.50
N ALA A 23 -0.38 -10.30 23.70
CA ALA A 23 0.48 -11.39 24.15
C ALA A 23 1.54 -10.93 25.15
N ALA A 24 2.06 -9.71 24.98
CA ALA A 24 3.04 -9.11 25.88
C ALA A 24 2.41 -8.43 27.11
N GLY A 25 1.09 -8.44 27.26
CA GLY A 25 0.39 -7.79 28.37
C GLY A 25 0.54 -6.27 28.41
N ILE A 26 0.76 -5.62 27.26
CA ILE A 26 0.95 -4.18 27.15
C ILE A 26 -0.14 -3.53 26.31
N THR A 27 -0.41 -2.25 26.55
CA THR A 27 -1.30 -1.45 25.69
C THR A 27 -0.64 -1.15 24.35
N ILE A 28 -1.43 -1.03 23.27
CA ILE A 28 -0.95 -0.66 21.93
C ILE A 28 -0.12 0.63 21.97
N LYS A 29 -0.55 1.66 22.70
CA LYS A 29 0.21 2.92 22.87
C LYS A 29 1.62 2.71 23.43
N LYS A 30 1.77 1.75 24.35
CA LYS A 30 3.07 1.43 24.95
C LYS A 30 3.95 0.64 23.98
N LEU A 31 3.35 -0.23 23.16
CA LEU A 31 4.03 -0.87 22.04
C LEU A 31 4.50 0.16 21.00
N GLU A 32 3.69 1.19 20.72
CA GLU A 32 4.07 2.28 19.81
C GLU A 32 5.28 3.06 20.34
N GLN A 33 5.28 3.42 21.62
CA GLN A 33 6.44 4.08 22.28
C GLN A 33 7.71 3.22 22.20
N LEU A 34 7.57 1.91 22.43
CA LEU A 34 8.70 0.98 22.31
C LEU A 34 9.24 0.92 20.89
N LYS A 35 8.36 0.84 19.88
CA LYS A 35 8.76 0.88 18.46
C LYS A 35 9.49 2.17 18.09
N SER A 36 9.06 3.33 18.62
CA SER A 36 9.79 4.59 18.46
C SER A 36 11.16 4.55 19.13
N SER A 37 11.27 3.98 20.34
CA SER A 37 12.56 3.82 21.03
C SER A 37 13.52 2.86 20.31
N TRP A 38 12.98 1.95 19.50
CA TRP A 38 13.73 1.00 18.68
C TRP A 38 14.07 1.52 17.28
N GLY A 39 13.73 2.77 16.95
CA GLY A 39 13.98 3.35 15.63
C GLY A 39 13.17 2.72 14.50
N ILE A 40 12.09 2.00 14.82
CA ILE A 40 11.21 1.42 13.81
C ILE A 40 10.28 2.54 13.34
N GLU A 41 10.62 3.15 12.20
CA GLU A 41 9.78 4.17 11.57
C GLU A 41 8.40 3.60 11.28
N MET A 42 7.43 4.09 12.03
CA MET A 42 6.02 3.85 11.75
C MET A 42 5.69 4.63 10.49
N LYS A 43 5.50 3.94 9.36
CA LYS A 43 4.67 4.49 8.28
C LYS A 43 3.33 4.81 8.94
N LYS A 44 3.06 6.10 9.16
CA LYS A 44 1.71 6.55 9.51
C LYS A 44 0.79 5.88 8.48
N PRO A 45 -0.32 5.25 8.91
CA PRO A 45 -1.28 4.75 7.94
C PRO A 45 -1.54 5.91 7.00
N ASP A 46 -1.45 5.64 5.70
CA ASP A 46 -1.60 6.63 4.64
C ASP A 46 -3.04 7.12 4.68
N THR A 47 -3.35 7.96 5.66
CA THR A 47 -4.61 8.66 5.82
C THR A 47 -4.56 9.82 4.83
N THR A 48 -4.35 9.52 3.56
CA THR A 48 -4.86 10.38 2.51
C THR A 48 -6.38 10.25 2.64
N PRO A 49 -7.08 11.27 3.18
CA PRO A 49 -8.51 11.16 3.33
C PRO A 49 -9.08 10.97 1.93
N ILE A 50 -9.81 9.88 1.70
CA ILE A 50 -10.51 9.66 0.42
C ILE A 50 -11.38 10.89 0.21
N GLN A 51 -10.93 11.79 -0.67
CA GLN A 51 -11.56 13.08 -0.85
C GLN A 51 -12.79 12.88 -1.72
N ILE A 52 -13.92 12.53 -1.11
CA ILE A 52 -15.21 12.63 -1.80
C ILE A 52 -15.38 14.05 -2.33
N THR A 53 -15.64 14.17 -3.64
CA THR A 53 -15.95 15.45 -4.29
C THR A 53 -17.44 15.76 -4.17
N LYS A 54 -17.84 16.99 -4.52
CA LYS A 54 -19.27 17.37 -4.52
C LYS A 54 -20.05 16.50 -5.51
N GLU A 55 -19.44 16.19 -6.64
CA GLU A 55 -19.98 15.39 -7.73
C GLU A 55 -20.23 13.95 -7.31
N ASP A 56 -19.27 13.34 -6.62
CA ASP A 56 -19.41 11.97 -6.11
C ASP A 56 -20.58 11.86 -5.14
N TYR A 57 -20.67 12.81 -4.20
CA TYR A 57 -21.78 12.86 -3.23
C TYR A 57 -23.15 12.99 -3.93
N LEU A 58 -23.27 13.89 -4.91
CA LEU A 58 -24.52 14.09 -5.65
C LEU A 58 -24.90 12.87 -6.49
N ARG A 59 -23.92 12.17 -7.08
CA ARG A 59 -24.15 10.95 -7.85
C ARG A 59 -24.66 9.82 -6.95
N GLU A 60 -24.03 9.59 -5.80
CA GLU A 60 -24.53 8.57 -4.86
C GLU A 60 -25.90 8.93 -4.29
N LYS A 61 -26.18 10.22 -4.09
CA LYS A 61 -27.52 10.68 -3.71
C LYS A 61 -28.58 10.42 -4.78
N LYS A 62 -28.24 10.59 -6.05
CA LYS A 62 -29.13 10.23 -7.18
C LYS A 62 -29.41 8.72 -7.22
N ASN A 63 -28.46 7.90 -6.76
CA ASN A 63 -28.63 6.44 -6.63
C ASN A 63 -29.38 6.02 -5.36
N ASN A 64 -30.05 6.95 -4.66
CA ASN A 64 -30.80 6.71 -3.42
C ASN A 64 -29.96 6.19 -2.24
N LEU A 65 -28.65 6.45 -2.19
CA LEU A 65 -27.85 6.12 -1.02
C LEU A 65 -28.09 7.09 0.15
N THR A 66 -28.19 6.52 1.34
CA THR A 66 -28.23 7.29 2.60
C THR A 66 -26.86 7.87 2.93
N ASP A 67 -26.83 8.94 3.73
CA ASP A 67 -25.56 9.57 4.17
C ASP A 67 -24.66 8.55 4.89
N HIS A 68 -25.25 7.62 5.63
CA HIS A 68 -24.53 6.55 6.32
C HIS A 68 -23.86 5.57 5.33
N GLN A 69 -24.57 5.17 4.28
CA GLN A 69 -24.01 4.30 3.24
C GLN A 69 -22.90 5.00 2.44
N ILE A 70 -23.06 6.29 2.16
CA ILE A 70 -22.03 7.11 1.51
C ILE A 70 -20.79 7.20 2.40
N CYS A 71 -20.97 7.49 3.70
CA CYS A 71 -19.87 7.48 4.67
C CYS A 71 -19.11 6.15 4.68
N LYS A 72 -19.83 5.02 4.67
CA LYS A 72 -19.23 3.68 4.63
C LYS A 72 -18.50 3.41 3.31
N LYS A 73 -19.06 3.87 2.18
CA LYS A 73 -18.47 3.67 0.84
C LYS A 73 -17.16 4.42 0.65
N PHE A 74 -17.03 5.61 1.26
CA PHE A 74 -15.83 6.46 1.15
C PHE A 74 -14.97 6.46 2.42
N ASP A 75 -15.19 5.50 3.32
CA ASP A 75 -14.48 5.35 4.59
C ASP A 75 -14.29 6.67 5.36
N MET A 76 -15.39 7.39 5.59
CA MET A 76 -15.37 8.67 6.29
C MET A 76 -16.40 8.76 7.41
N GLY A 77 -16.01 9.47 8.48
CA GLY A 77 -16.91 9.78 9.58
C GLY A 77 -18.08 10.68 9.16
N ALA A 78 -19.23 10.47 9.80
CA ALA A 78 -20.44 11.27 9.57
C ALA A 78 -20.21 12.78 9.78
N SER A 79 -19.40 13.15 10.77
CA SER A 79 -19.03 14.54 11.06
C SER A 79 -18.24 15.19 9.92
N THR A 80 -17.36 14.42 9.25
CA THR A 80 -16.60 14.86 8.07
C THR A 80 -17.51 15.12 6.88
N LEU A 81 -18.46 14.22 6.63
CA LEU A 81 -19.45 14.40 5.57
C LEU A 81 -20.32 15.64 5.82
N VAL A 82 -20.76 15.88 7.05
CA VAL A 82 -21.52 17.09 7.41
C VAL A 82 -20.74 18.36 7.15
N LYS A 83 -19.45 18.41 7.52
CA LYS A 83 -18.56 19.56 7.21
C LYS A 83 -18.45 19.79 5.70
N LYS A 84 -18.24 18.73 4.91
CA LYS A 84 -18.20 18.82 3.44
C LYS A 84 -19.53 19.30 2.85
N LYS A 85 -20.66 18.79 3.32
CA LYS A 85 -22.00 19.25 2.90
C LYS A 85 -22.23 20.74 3.14
N LYS A 86 -21.68 21.29 4.23
CA LYS A 86 -21.71 22.74 4.50
C LYS A 86 -20.88 23.52 3.48
N ILE A 87 -19.66 23.07 3.19
CA ILE A 87 -18.77 23.69 2.19
C ILE A 87 -19.44 23.71 0.80
N TRP A 88 -20.12 22.62 0.43
CA TRP A 88 -20.82 22.51 -0.84
C TRP A 88 -22.22 23.13 -0.87
N ASN A 89 -22.66 23.70 0.26
CA ASN A 89 -24.00 24.26 0.45
C ASN A 89 -25.17 23.28 0.19
N VAL A 90 -24.98 21.99 0.48
CA VAL A 90 -25.99 20.91 0.29
C VAL A 90 -26.43 20.30 1.64
N TYR A 91 -26.32 21.07 2.72
CA TYR A 91 -26.59 20.60 4.08
C TYR A 91 -28.08 20.59 4.48
N LYS A 92 -28.92 21.37 3.78
CA LYS A 92 -30.36 21.42 4.05
C LYS A 92 -31.05 20.14 3.56
N PRO A 93 -32.11 19.65 4.25
CA PRO A 93 -33.00 18.64 3.69
C PRO A 93 -33.45 19.11 2.29
N ASP A 94 -33.36 18.22 1.30
CA ASP A 94 -33.75 18.46 -0.11
C ASP A 94 -32.93 19.45 -0.96
N ALA A 95 -31.93 20.16 -0.43
CA ALA A 95 -31.10 21.07 -1.25
C ALA A 95 -30.32 20.37 -2.38
N TRP A 96 -30.06 19.07 -2.24
CA TRP A 96 -29.43 18.27 -3.28
C TRP A 96 -30.35 18.06 -4.50
N LYS A 97 -31.69 18.05 -4.32
CA LYS A 97 -32.67 17.87 -5.40
C LYS A 97 -32.71 19.08 -6.34
N SER A 98 -32.60 20.30 -5.80
CA SER A 98 -32.54 21.53 -6.59
C SER A 98 -31.24 21.65 -7.39
N GLU A 99 -30.13 21.13 -6.85
CA GLU A 99 -28.83 21.19 -7.53
C GLU A 99 -28.75 20.18 -8.69
N VAL A 100 -29.37 19.01 -8.55
CA VAL A 100 -29.52 18.02 -9.64
C VAL A 100 -30.41 18.58 -10.76
N LYS A 101 -31.55 19.22 -10.43
CA LYS A 101 -32.43 19.86 -11.43
C LYS A 101 -31.75 20.99 -12.21
N LYS A 102 -30.93 21.83 -11.54
CA LYS A 102 -30.18 22.91 -12.23
C LYS A 102 -29.17 22.38 -13.25
N LYS A 103 -28.58 21.20 -13.03
CA LYS A 103 -27.67 20.56 -14.00
C LYS A 103 -28.42 19.83 -15.11
N GLU A 104 -29.61 19.27 -14.86
CA GLU A 104 -30.44 18.65 -15.90
C GLU A 104 -30.99 19.67 -16.90
N ALA A 105 -31.31 20.90 -16.45
CA ALA A 105 -31.73 22.00 -17.34
C ALA A 105 -30.60 22.58 -18.23
N LYS A 106 -29.35 22.12 -18.07
CA LYS A 106 -28.17 22.56 -18.86
C LYS A 106 -27.66 21.51 -19.85
N LYS A 107 -28.39 20.42 -20.09
CA LYS A 107 -28.11 19.55 -21.25
C LYS A 107 -28.72 20.19 -22.50
N PRO A 108 -27.95 20.46 -23.56
CA PRO A 108 -28.53 20.88 -24.83
C PRO A 108 -29.43 19.77 -25.37
N MET A 109 -30.68 20.14 -25.69
CA MET A 109 -31.63 19.25 -26.35
C MET A 109 -31.10 18.89 -27.75
N PRO A 110 -31.23 17.64 -28.20
CA PRO A 110 -30.89 17.28 -29.58
C PRO A 110 -31.87 17.97 -30.53
N GLU A 111 -31.33 18.57 -31.59
CA GLU A 111 -32.04 19.23 -32.68
C GLU A 111 -33.13 18.32 -33.27
N HIS A 112 -34.40 18.65 -33.03
CA HIS A 112 -35.48 18.22 -33.89
C HIS A 112 -35.68 19.29 -34.97
N LYS A 113 -35.18 19.00 -36.18
CA LYS A 113 -35.59 19.69 -37.40
C LYS A 113 -36.98 19.20 -37.75
N GLU A 114 -38.01 19.96 -37.40
CA GLU A 114 -39.32 19.83 -38.03
C GLU A 114 -39.67 21.11 -38.79
N ASN A 115 -40.10 20.83 -40.01
CA ASN A 115 -40.42 21.70 -41.11
C ASN A 115 -41.72 22.47 -40.83
N TYR A 116 -41.73 23.78 -41.02
CA TYR A 116 -42.98 24.54 -41.16
C TYR A 116 -42.89 25.40 -42.42
N GLU A 117 -43.57 24.94 -43.47
CA GLU A 117 -43.95 25.78 -44.59
C GLU A 117 -45.21 26.59 -44.24
N ALA A 118 -45.18 27.84 -44.72
CA ALA A 118 -46.31 28.67 -45.10
C ALA A 118 -47.30 29.12 -43.99
N GLU A 119 -47.11 30.37 -43.53
CA GLU A 119 -48.22 31.31 -43.47
C GLU A 119 -47.77 32.68 -43.96
N LYS A 120 -48.46 33.17 -44.99
CA LYS A 120 -48.28 34.49 -45.58
C LYS A 120 -48.99 35.54 -44.73
N ASP A 121 -48.39 36.73 -44.78
CA ASP A 121 -49.04 38.03 -44.99
C ASP A 121 -49.02 39.03 -43.82
N LYS A 122 -48.46 40.21 -44.15
CA LYS A 122 -48.59 41.55 -43.52
C LYS A 122 -47.84 41.80 -42.21
N THR A 123 -46.76 42.58 -42.24
CA THR A 123 -46.78 44.06 -42.17
C THR A 123 -45.35 44.65 -42.18
N ALA A 124 -45.18 45.70 -42.98
CA ALA A 124 -44.26 46.84 -42.91
C ALA A 124 -43.04 46.86 -41.96
N ASP A 125 -41.93 47.33 -42.54
CA ASP A 125 -40.83 48.08 -41.92
C ASP A 125 -40.07 47.43 -40.76
N THR A 126 -39.19 46.48 -41.08
CA THR A 126 -37.87 46.40 -40.42
C THR A 126 -36.90 45.74 -41.39
N ALA A 127 -36.07 46.52 -42.07
CA ALA A 127 -34.93 45.97 -42.78
C ALA A 127 -34.01 45.31 -41.73
N PRO A 128 -33.78 43.98 -41.77
CA PRO A 128 -32.88 43.34 -40.82
C PRO A 128 -31.47 43.88 -41.06
N ASN A 129 -30.83 44.33 -39.98
CA ASN A 129 -29.47 44.84 -40.01
C ASN A 129 -28.50 43.67 -40.23
N ILE A 130 -28.29 43.29 -41.50
CA ILE A 130 -27.45 42.18 -41.97
C ILE A 130 -26.05 42.19 -41.33
N THR A 131 -25.56 43.37 -40.91
CA THR A 131 -24.25 43.52 -40.26
C THR A 131 -24.17 42.90 -38.86
N ASP A 132 -25.26 42.88 -38.09
CA ASP A 132 -25.28 42.31 -36.73
C ASP A 132 -25.33 40.77 -36.75
N GLU A 133 -25.97 40.18 -37.77
CA GLU A 133 -26.01 38.73 -37.94
C GLU A 133 -24.67 38.17 -38.43
N VAL A 134 -23.98 38.89 -39.34
CA VAL A 134 -22.64 38.53 -39.78
C VAL A 134 -21.64 38.58 -38.62
N ARG A 135 -21.73 39.60 -37.76
CA ARG A 135 -20.87 39.71 -36.56
C ARG A 135 -21.11 38.57 -35.56
N LYS A 136 -22.38 38.23 -35.30
CA LYS A 136 -22.73 37.05 -34.48
C LYS A 136 -22.21 35.75 -35.07
N ALA A 137 -22.23 35.60 -36.39
CA ALA A 137 -21.71 34.41 -37.06
C ALA A 137 -20.19 34.28 -36.92
N ASP A 138 -19.45 35.38 -36.95
CA ASP A 138 -17.99 35.37 -36.75
C ASP A 138 -17.61 35.13 -35.28
N ASP A 139 -18.35 35.70 -34.33
CA ASP A 139 -18.18 35.41 -32.89
C ASP A 139 -18.41 33.90 -32.61
N LEU A 140 -19.47 33.32 -33.19
CA LEU A 140 -19.77 31.88 -33.06
C LEU A 140 -18.69 30.99 -33.70
N LYS A 141 -18.10 31.40 -34.83
CA LYS A 141 -16.96 30.67 -35.42
C LYS A 141 -15.74 30.72 -34.52
N GLN A 142 -15.45 31.86 -33.91
CA GLN A 142 -14.33 32.00 -32.99
C GLN A 142 -14.53 31.11 -31.75
N GLU A 143 -15.73 31.12 -31.16
CA GLU A 143 -16.06 30.22 -30.05
C GLU A 143 -15.90 28.75 -30.46
N LEU A 144 -16.39 28.36 -31.66
CA LEU A 144 -16.25 26.99 -32.15
C LEU A 144 -14.78 26.55 -32.25
N GLU A 145 -13.89 27.41 -32.73
CA GLU A 145 -12.46 27.11 -32.78
C GLU A 145 -11.81 27.02 -31.40
N GLU A 146 -12.24 27.84 -30.44
CA GLU A 146 -11.83 27.68 -29.04
C GLU A 146 -12.31 26.35 -28.45
N TRP A 147 -13.56 25.96 -28.72
CA TRP A 147 -14.12 24.69 -28.26
C TRP A 147 -13.37 23.50 -28.86
N LYS A 148 -13.03 23.54 -30.16
CA LYS A 148 -12.20 22.52 -30.82
C LYS A 148 -10.81 22.43 -30.18
N SER A 149 -10.17 23.57 -29.95
CA SER A 149 -8.84 23.64 -29.31
C SER A 149 -8.87 23.07 -27.88
N ARG A 150 -9.92 23.40 -27.12
CA ARG A 150 -10.12 22.86 -25.76
C ARG A 150 -10.41 21.36 -25.78
N ALA A 151 -11.17 20.86 -26.74
CA ALA A 151 -11.45 19.44 -26.90
C ALA A 151 -10.17 18.64 -27.21
N LEU A 152 -9.34 19.13 -28.12
CA LEU A 152 -8.08 18.50 -28.50
C LEU A 152 -7.08 18.49 -27.33
N ALA A 153 -6.98 19.60 -26.58
CA ALA A 153 -6.16 19.67 -25.37
C ALA A 153 -6.64 18.71 -24.27
N ALA A 154 -7.96 18.52 -24.14
CA ALA A 154 -8.53 17.56 -23.20
C ALA A 154 -8.23 16.11 -23.61
N GLU A 155 -8.28 15.80 -24.90
CA GLU A 155 -7.95 14.49 -25.45
C GLU A 155 -6.46 14.15 -25.24
N GLU A 156 -5.55 15.07 -25.55
CA GLU A 156 -4.12 14.88 -25.28
C GLU A 156 -3.85 14.63 -23.79
N LYS A 157 -4.54 15.35 -22.91
CA LYS A 157 -4.40 15.15 -21.46
C LYS A 157 -4.92 13.78 -21.03
N ALA A 158 -6.02 13.31 -21.61
CA ALA A 158 -6.57 11.98 -21.34
C ALA A 158 -5.61 10.88 -21.81
N GLU A 159 -4.99 11.01 -22.99
CA GLU A 159 -4.02 10.04 -23.49
C GLU A 159 -2.74 10.02 -22.64
N ARG A 160 -2.24 11.20 -22.23
CA ARG A 160 -1.10 11.28 -21.29
C ARG A 160 -1.42 10.59 -19.97
N GLN A 161 -2.63 10.77 -19.43
CA GLN A 161 -3.05 10.10 -18.20
C GLN A 161 -3.15 8.58 -18.40
N SER A 162 -3.74 8.12 -19.50
CA SER A 162 -3.82 6.70 -19.87
C SER A 162 -2.43 6.04 -19.96
N LYS A 163 -1.44 6.75 -20.51
CA LYS A 163 -0.05 6.27 -20.55
C LYS A 163 0.56 6.16 -19.15
N ILE A 164 0.37 7.17 -18.30
CA ILE A 164 0.85 7.16 -16.91
C ILE A 164 0.23 5.98 -16.14
N ASP A 165 -1.06 5.74 -16.31
CA ASP A 165 -1.75 4.65 -15.61
C ASP A 165 -1.24 3.27 -16.07
N ARG A 166 -0.95 3.10 -17.36
CA ARG A 166 -0.30 1.89 -17.89
C ARG A 166 1.10 1.67 -17.30
N ASP A 167 1.91 2.71 -17.25
CA ASP A 167 3.27 2.62 -16.73
C ASP A 167 3.29 2.37 -15.22
N ASN A 168 2.37 3.02 -14.47
CA ASN A 168 2.15 2.74 -13.05
C ASN A 168 1.70 1.30 -12.81
N GLY A 169 0.82 0.76 -13.66
CA GLY A 169 0.42 -0.64 -13.61
C GLY A 169 1.62 -1.59 -13.73
N LYS A 170 2.48 -1.38 -14.74
CA LYS A 170 3.72 -2.15 -14.94
C LYS A 170 4.72 -1.99 -13.80
N ALA A 171 4.83 -0.78 -13.23
CA ALA A 171 5.69 -0.55 -12.07
C ALA A 171 5.18 -1.31 -10.85
N LYS A 172 3.87 -1.31 -10.61
CA LYS A 172 3.23 -2.02 -9.50
C LYS A 172 3.44 -3.53 -9.59
N THR A 173 3.32 -4.13 -10.78
CA THR A 173 3.60 -5.56 -10.97
C THR A 173 5.07 -5.89 -10.67
N LYS A 174 6.01 -5.07 -11.19
CA LYS A 174 7.45 -5.26 -10.89
C LYS A 174 7.77 -5.15 -9.40
N VAL A 175 7.14 -4.20 -8.69
CA VAL A 175 7.31 -4.06 -7.23
C VAL A 175 6.83 -5.33 -6.53
N SER A 176 5.66 -5.86 -6.91
CA SER A 176 5.15 -7.11 -6.35
C SER A 176 6.08 -8.30 -6.61
N ASP A 177 6.66 -8.41 -7.81
CA ASP A 177 7.61 -9.49 -8.14
C ASP A 177 8.91 -9.39 -7.33
N LEU A 178 9.41 -8.16 -7.12
CA LEU A 178 10.58 -7.90 -6.28
C LEU A 178 10.30 -8.20 -4.80
N GLU A 179 9.12 -7.84 -4.29
CA GLU A 179 8.71 -8.16 -2.92
C GLU A 179 8.65 -9.68 -2.70
N ASN A 180 8.08 -10.43 -3.66
CA ASN A 180 8.05 -11.89 -3.63
C ASN A 180 9.46 -12.48 -3.64
N THR A 181 10.34 -12.00 -4.52
CA THR A 181 11.74 -12.45 -4.61
C THR A 181 12.51 -12.16 -3.33
N LEU A 182 12.31 -10.98 -2.74
CA LEU A 182 12.92 -10.60 -1.46
C LEU A 182 12.45 -11.51 -0.32
N SER A 183 11.16 -11.83 -0.27
CA SER A 183 10.60 -12.76 0.72
C SER A 183 11.21 -14.16 0.60
N GLN A 184 11.32 -14.69 -0.63
CA GLN A 184 11.96 -15.98 -0.88
C GLN A 184 13.44 -15.97 -0.48
N THR A 185 14.16 -14.90 -0.79
CA THR A 185 15.58 -14.76 -0.46
C THR A 185 15.80 -14.69 1.05
N LYS A 186 14.94 -13.95 1.78
CA LYS A 186 14.97 -13.92 3.25
C LYS A 186 14.73 -15.30 3.86
N GLY A 187 13.76 -16.05 3.34
CA GLY A 187 13.50 -17.43 3.78
C GLY A 187 14.71 -18.35 3.60
N LYS A 188 15.34 -18.31 2.42
CA LYS A 188 16.58 -19.07 2.15
C LYS A 188 17.72 -18.67 3.08
N LEU A 189 17.88 -17.38 3.38
CA LEU A 189 18.92 -16.89 4.28
C LEU A 189 18.70 -17.35 5.73
N HIS A 190 17.45 -17.38 6.20
CA HIS A 190 17.13 -17.97 7.50
C HIS A 190 17.44 -19.46 7.57
N GLN A 191 17.12 -20.21 6.50
CA GLN A 191 17.47 -21.63 6.42
C GLN A 191 18.99 -21.84 6.47
N LEU A 192 19.74 -21.09 5.67
CA LEU A 192 21.21 -21.16 5.65
C LEU A 192 21.83 -20.84 7.02
N ARG A 193 21.25 -19.86 7.74
CA ARG A 193 21.69 -19.50 9.09
C ARG A 193 21.46 -20.64 10.08
N ASN A 194 20.31 -21.32 10.00
CA ASN A 194 20.01 -22.46 10.86
C ASN A 194 20.95 -23.64 10.54
N ASP A 195 21.15 -23.93 9.25
CA ASP A 195 22.05 -25.00 8.80
C ASP A 195 23.49 -24.73 9.29
N TYR A 196 23.95 -23.49 9.21
CA TYR A 196 25.25 -23.07 9.74
C TYR A 196 25.35 -23.32 11.25
N GLN A 197 24.33 -22.96 12.04
CA GLN A 197 24.35 -23.19 13.49
C GLN A 197 24.41 -24.69 13.82
N ILE A 198 23.65 -25.52 13.11
CA ILE A 198 23.67 -26.98 13.29
C ILE A 198 25.07 -27.55 12.97
N ILE A 199 25.68 -27.09 11.88
CA ILE A 199 27.04 -27.52 11.50
C ILE A 199 28.05 -27.07 12.55
N LYS A 200 27.95 -25.84 13.04
CA LYS A 200 28.80 -25.30 14.08
C LYS A 200 28.73 -26.14 15.36
N ASP A 201 27.52 -26.42 15.86
CA ASP A 201 27.33 -27.22 17.07
C ASP A 201 27.88 -28.65 16.90
N ARG A 202 27.75 -29.23 15.70
CA ARG A 202 28.33 -30.54 15.36
C ARG A 202 29.86 -30.50 15.31
N ALA A 203 30.45 -29.43 14.80
CA ALA A 203 31.90 -29.25 14.76
C ALA A 203 32.46 -29.11 16.17
N GLU A 204 31.86 -28.27 17.02
CA GLU A 204 32.26 -28.11 18.43
C GLU A 204 32.17 -29.45 19.20
N LYS A 205 31.12 -30.24 18.94
CA LYS A 205 31.00 -31.58 19.52
C LYS A 205 32.09 -32.53 19.03
N ALA A 206 32.38 -32.56 17.73
CA ALA A 206 33.42 -33.41 17.18
C ALA A 206 34.82 -33.03 17.69
N GLU A 207 35.09 -31.73 17.87
CA GLU A 207 36.33 -31.23 18.48
C GLU A 207 36.48 -31.70 19.93
N SER A 208 35.39 -31.67 20.72
CA SER A 208 35.40 -32.22 22.09
C SER A 208 35.65 -33.73 22.11
N GLU A 209 34.99 -34.49 21.23
CA GLU A 209 35.18 -35.94 21.14
C GLU A 209 36.62 -36.32 20.73
N LEU A 210 37.24 -35.53 19.85
CA LEU A 210 38.65 -35.71 19.47
C LEU A 210 39.60 -35.43 20.64
N ALA A 211 39.35 -34.38 21.43
CA ALA A 211 40.14 -34.08 22.63
C ALA A 211 40.08 -35.22 23.65
N ASP A 212 38.88 -35.74 23.92
CA ASP A 212 38.68 -36.88 24.84
C ASP A 212 39.41 -38.14 24.35
N MET A 213 39.42 -38.38 23.03
CA MET A 213 40.14 -39.50 22.42
C MET A 213 41.67 -39.36 22.55
N ASP A 214 42.22 -38.16 22.34
CA ASP A 214 43.66 -37.91 22.50
C ASP A 214 44.10 -38.09 23.95
N ASP A 215 43.30 -37.64 24.92
CA ASP A 215 43.55 -37.85 26.35
C ASP A 215 43.50 -39.33 26.72
N ALA A 216 42.49 -40.07 26.24
CA ALA A 216 42.38 -41.51 26.46
C ALA A 216 43.56 -42.29 25.84
N ARG A 217 44.00 -41.88 24.65
CA ARG A 217 45.15 -42.48 23.96
C ARG A 217 46.47 -42.19 24.70
N ASN A 218 46.66 -40.98 25.18
CA ASN A 218 47.84 -40.62 25.97
C ASN A 218 47.89 -41.36 27.30
N SER A 219 46.76 -41.47 28.00
CA SER A 219 46.63 -42.25 29.24
C SER A 219 46.99 -43.72 29.04
N THR A 220 46.45 -44.37 28.01
CA THR A 220 46.74 -45.79 27.71
C THR A 220 48.20 -46.03 27.32
N LEU A 221 48.83 -45.09 26.61
CA LEU A 221 50.26 -45.17 26.28
C LEU A 221 51.13 -45.04 27.54
N LEU A 222 50.82 -44.09 28.42
CA LEU A 222 51.49 -43.93 29.72
C LEU A 222 51.37 -45.20 30.57
N GLN A 223 50.17 -45.78 30.65
CA GLN A 223 49.94 -47.01 31.42
C GLN A 223 50.77 -48.19 30.89
N LYS A 224 50.91 -48.33 29.57
CA LYS A 224 51.80 -49.34 28.95
C LYS A 224 53.27 -49.12 29.35
N HIS A 225 53.78 -47.89 29.24
CA HIS A 225 55.16 -47.59 29.61
C HIS A 225 55.44 -47.83 31.10
N VAL A 226 54.52 -47.42 31.99
CA VAL A 226 54.64 -47.68 33.44
C VAL A 226 54.67 -49.18 33.72
N SER A 227 53.82 -49.96 33.05
CA SER A 227 53.78 -51.42 33.22
C SER A 227 55.10 -52.07 32.77
N GLN A 228 55.66 -51.61 31.66
CA GLN A 228 56.92 -52.10 31.12
C GLN A 228 58.12 -51.76 32.02
N LEU A 229 58.17 -50.53 32.55
CA LEU A 229 59.18 -50.12 33.55
C LEU A 229 59.08 -50.95 34.83
N THR A 230 57.86 -51.24 35.29
CA THR A 230 57.63 -52.05 36.50
C THR A 230 58.15 -53.48 36.35
N ILE A 231 57.98 -54.08 35.16
CA ILE A 231 58.53 -55.41 34.83
C ILE A 231 60.07 -55.37 34.85
N MET A 232 60.68 -54.40 34.15
CA MET A 232 62.14 -54.27 34.12
C MET A 232 62.74 -54.06 35.51
N LEU A 233 62.06 -53.30 36.40
CA LEU A 233 62.51 -53.09 37.78
C LEU A 233 62.48 -54.40 38.59
N HIS A 234 61.41 -55.20 38.44
CA HIS A 234 61.31 -56.51 39.09
C HIS A 234 62.37 -57.49 38.58
N GLU A 235 62.66 -57.49 37.29
CA GLU A 235 63.73 -58.31 36.70
C GLU A 235 65.10 -57.89 37.21
N ALA A 236 65.40 -56.60 37.25
CA ALA A 236 66.65 -56.08 37.81
C ALA A 236 66.84 -56.44 39.29
N HIS A 237 65.77 -56.38 40.09
CA HIS A 237 65.80 -56.81 41.49
C HIS A 237 66.10 -58.31 41.66
N LYS A 238 65.57 -59.17 40.77
CA LYS A 238 65.86 -60.62 40.81
C LYS A 238 67.32 -60.95 40.48
N VAL A 239 67.97 -60.15 39.63
CA VAL A 239 69.37 -60.36 39.25
C VAL A 239 70.34 -59.92 40.35
N ASN A 240 69.92 -59.03 41.27
CA ASN A 240 70.73 -58.52 42.38
C ASN A 240 70.62 -59.35 43.68
N GLN A 241 69.86 -60.45 43.70
CA GLN A 241 69.75 -61.39 44.82
C GLN A 241 70.54 -62.67 44.52
#